data_AF-A0AAW6AS58-F1
#
_entry.id   AF-A0AAW6AS58-F1
#
_cell.length_a   1.000
_cell.length_b   1.000
_cell.length_c   1.000
_cell.angle_alpha   90.00
_cell.angle_beta   90.00
_cell.angle_gamma   90.00
#
_symmetry.space_group_name_H-M   'P 1'
#
loop_
_entity.id
_entity.type
_entity.pdbx_description
1 polymer ?
#
loop_
_entity_poly.entity_id
_entity_poly.type
_entity_poly.pdbx_seq_one_letter_code
_entity_poly.pdbx_strand_id
1 'polypeptide(L)' 'MIDIFCSGGAMCSIQMSFDTMERIMRDDFIKDDDFVPITFYDGVRGAVRKRYINFFCEHAEVE' A
#
# COMPACT_ATOMS: atom_id res chain seq x y z
N MET A 1 9.81 -2.62 -3.22
CA MET A 1 8.42 -2.24 -3.57
C MET A 1 7.48 -3.14 -2.79
N ILE A 2 6.22 -2.76 -2.65
CA ILE A 2 5.22 -3.60 -2.00
C ILE A 2 4.02 -3.84 -2.90
N ASP A 3 3.31 -4.92 -2.62
CA ASP A 3 1.98 -5.18 -3.13
C ASP A 3 0.97 -5.01 -2.00
N ILE A 4 -0.20 -4.45 -2.32
CA ILE A 4 -1.29 -4.23 -1.38
C ILE A 4 -2.52 -5.00 -1.88
N PHE A 5 -3.16 -5.72 -0.97
CA PHE A 5 -4.36 -6.51 -1.23
C PHE A 5 -5.54 -5.90 -0.49
N CYS A 6 -6.57 -5.54 -1.26
CA CYS A 6 -7.77 -4.87 -0.77
C CYS A 6 -9.01 -5.73 -1.01
N SER A 7 -10.09 -5.37 -0.30
CA SER A 7 -11.42 -5.93 -0.56
C SER A 7 -11.89 -5.50 -1.95
N GLY A 8 -11.61 -6.32 -2.97
CA GLY A 8 -11.99 -6.07 -4.37
C GLY A 8 -10.85 -6.09 -5.38
N GLY A 9 -9.59 -6.25 -4.94
CA GLY A 9 -8.47 -6.36 -5.88
C GLY A 9 -7.10 -6.24 -5.21
N ALA A 10 -6.07 -6.20 -6.04
CA ALA A 10 -4.69 -5.97 -5.62
C ALA A 10 -4.11 -4.78 -6.39
N MET A 11 -3.23 -4.05 -5.73
CA MET A 11 -2.41 -2.99 -6.31
C MET A 11 -0.95 -3.44 -6.18
N CYS A 12 -0.31 -3.69 -7.32
CA CYS A 12 1.04 -4.25 -7.35
C CYS A 12 2.10 -3.19 -7.65
N SER A 13 3.34 -3.49 -7.30
CA SER A 13 4.53 -2.71 -7.66
C SER A 13 4.46 -1.26 -7.16
N ILE A 14 3.98 -1.07 -5.92
CA ILE A 14 3.93 0.25 -5.28
C ILE A 14 5.34 0.62 -4.82
N GLN A 15 5.78 1.82 -5.20
CA GLN A 15 7.02 2.47 -4.75
C GLN A 15 6.90 2.96 -3.30
N MET A 16 6.73 2.01 -2.39
CA MET A 16 6.78 2.18 -0.94
C MET A 16 7.58 1.02 -0.35
N SER A 17 8.30 1.27 0.74
CA SER A 17 8.97 0.19 1.48
C SER A 17 7.97 -0.52 2.39
N PHE A 18 8.28 -1.77 2.75
CA PHE A 18 7.50 -2.53 3.71
C PHE A 18 7.42 -1.80 5.06
N ASP A 19 8.56 -1.32 5.58
CA ASP A 19 8.64 -0.59 6.85
C ASP A 19 7.76 0.67 6.87
N THR A 20 7.69 1.40 5.76
CA THR A 20 6.82 2.58 5.66
C THR A 20 5.35 2.19 5.73
N MET A 21 4.94 1.15 5.01
CA MET A 21 3.56 0.66 5.08
C MET A 21 3.23 0.10 6.47
N GLU A 22 4.15 -0.64 7.09
CA GLU A 22 3.94 -1.16 8.45
C GLU A 22 3.70 -0.01 9.44
N ARG A 23 4.50 1.06 9.36
CA ARG A 23 4.30 2.25 10.20
C ARG A 23 2.94 2.90 9.95
N ILE A 24 2.55 3.07 8.68
CA ILE A 24 1.24 3.63 8.30
C ILE A 24 0.09 2.81 8.90
N MET A 25 0.18 1.48 8.85
CA MET A 25 -0.86 0.61 9.38
C MET A 25 -0.93 0.60 10.91
N ARG A 26 0.20 0.85 11.60
CA ARG A 26 0.28 0.90 13.07
C ARG A 26 0.00 2.27 13.67
N ASP A 27 0.23 3.34 12.93
CA ASP A 27 0.02 4.70 13.43
C ASP A 27 -1.48 5.02 13.56
N ASP A 28 -1.80 6.09 14.29
CA ASP A 28 -3.12 6.68 14.35
C ASP A 28 -3.17 8.07 13.71
N PHE A 29 -2.08 8.50 13.05
CA PHE A 29 -2.01 9.78 12.35
C PHE A 29 -2.88 9.75 11.09
N ILE A 30 -2.75 8.68 10.30
CA ILE A 30 -3.66 8.39 9.19
C ILE A 30 -4.81 7.57 9.76
N LYS A 31 -6.03 8.13 9.75
CA LYS A 31 -7.21 7.41 10.25
C LYS A 31 -7.65 6.35 9.27
N ASP A 32 -8.40 5.37 9.76
CA ASP A 32 -8.89 4.23 8.97
C ASP A 32 -9.68 4.65 7.72
N ASP A 33 -10.44 5.74 7.80
CA ASP A 33 -11.21 6.29 6.69
C ASP A 33 -10.44 7.26 5.79
N ASP A 34 -9.22 7.64 6.17
CA ASP A 34 -8.35 8.50 5.37
C ASP A 34 -7.61 7.73 4.28
N PHE A 35 -7.14 8.48 3.29
CA PHE A 35 -6.42 7.96 2.15
C PHE A 35 -4.91 7.92 2.42
N VAL A 36 -4.31 6.76 2.15
CA VAL A 36 -2.87 6.57 2.04
C VAL A 36 -2.47 6.85 0.58
N PRO A 37 -1.69 7.91 0.31
CA PRO A 37 -1.19 8.17 -1.04
C PRO A 37 -0.13 7.13 -1.41
N ILE A 38 -0.20 6.67 -2.67
CA ILE A 38 0.73 5.68 -3.22
C ILE A 38 1.21 6.12 -4.61
N THR A 39 2.40 5.68 -4.97
CA THR A 39 2.98 5.86 -6.31
C THR A 39 3.36 4.48 -6.85
N PHE A 40 2.95 4.16 -8.06
CA PHE A 40 3.29 2.91 -8.75
C PHE A 40 4.67 3.02 -9.39
N TYR A 41 5.28 1.88 -9.74
CA TYR A 41 6.60 1.83 -10.38
C TYR A 41 6.73 2.67 -11.66
N ASP A 42 5.65 2.77 -12.43
CA ASP A 42 5.55 3.56 -13.65
C ASP A 42 5.35 5.07 -13.41
N GLY A 43 5.34 5.51 -12.14
CA GLY A 43 5.13 6.89 -11.75
C GLY A 43 3.67 7.33 -11.67
N VAL A 44 2.71 6.45 -11.99
CA VAL A 44 1.28 6.73 -11.78
C VAL A 44 1.02 6.91 -10.28
N ARG A 45 0.12 7.84 -9.94
CA ARG A 45 -0.25 8.12 -8.55
C ARG A 45 -1.65 7.61 -8.26
N GLY A 46 -1.82 7.04 -7.08
CA GLY A 46 -3.10 6.56 -6.58
C GLY A 46 -3.24 6.84 -5.09
N ALA A 47 -4.37 6.41 -4.53
CA ALA A 47 -4.58 6.41 -3.10
C ALA A 47 -5.52 5.28 -2.70
N VAL A 48 -5.31 4.72 -1.53
CA VAL A 48 -6.12 3.64 -0.94
C VAL A 48 -6.59 4.07 0.43
N ARG A 49 -7.81 3.70 0.83
CA ARG A 49 -8.22 3.93 2.23
C ARG A 49 -7.53 2.93 3.14
N LYS A 50 -7.00 3.40 4.26
CA LYS A 50 -6.26 2.57 5.22
C LYS A 50 -7.06 1.33 5.64
N ARG A 51 -8.35 1.49 5.98
CA ARG A 51 -9.24 0.38 6.40
C ARG A 51 -9.42 -0.72 5.35
N TYR A 52 -9.13 -0.46 4.08
CA TYR A 52 -9.30 -1.43 3.00
C TYR A 52 -8.01 -2.17 2.67
N ILE A 53 -6.91 -1.88 3.35
CA ILE A 53 -5.66 -2.64 3.22
C ILE A 53 -5.77 -3.87 4.13
N ASN A 54 -6.05 -5.03 3.53
CA ASN A 54 -6.23 -6.27 4.28
C ASN A 54 -4.89 -7.00 4.50
N PHE A 55 -3.97 -6.85 3.55
CA PHE A 55 -2.67 -7.50 3.54
C PHE A 55 -1.70 -6.72 2.66
N PHE A 56 -0.43 -6.70 3.03
CA PHE A 56 0.66 -6.15 2.21
C PHE A 56 1.90 -7.03 2.35
N CYS A 57 2.68 -7.13 1.28
CA CYS A 57 3.93 -7.87 1.26
C CYS A 57 4.97 -7.17 0.40
N GLU A 58 6.23 -7.55 0.56
CA GLU A 58 7.26 -7.18 -0.41
C GLU A 58 6.88 -7.73 -1.78
N HIS A 59 7.08 -6.92 -2.82
CA HIS A 59 6.87 -7.35 -4.19
C HIS A 59 7.95 -8.37 -4.54
N ALA A 60 7.53 -9.60 -4.86
CA ALA A 60 8.45 -10.62 -5.35
C ALA A 60 8.69 -10.39 -6.84
N GLU A 61 9.90 -9.98 -7.21
CA GLU A 61 10.34 -10.05 -8.60
C GLU A 61 10.50 -11.53 -8.95
N VAL A 62 9.58 -12.06 -9.76
CA VAL A 62 9.74 -13.39 -10.33
C VAL A 62 10.63 -13.23 -11.55
N GLU A 63 11.87 -13.72 -11.45
CA GLU A 63 12.81 -13.85 -12.59
C GLU A 63 12.28 -14.78 -13.68
#